data_AF-A0AAV1DXD7-F1
#
_entry.id   AF-A0AAV1DXD7-F1
#
_cell.length_a   1.000
_cell.length_b   1.000
_cell.length_c   1.000
_cell.angle_alpha   90.00
_cell.angle_beta   90.00
_cell.angle_gamma   90.00
#
_symmetry.space_group_name_H-M   'P 1'
#
loop_
_entity.id
_entity.type
_entity.pdbx_description
1 polymer ?
#
loop_
_entity_poly.entity_id
_entity_poly.type
_entity_poly.pdbx_seq_one_letter_code
_entity_poly.pdbx_strand_id
1 'polypeptide(L)'
;MAHFSGQFFAYFCPAQIIQLSLFCIIQTLMQGFCRHHRRWVAEKLGTDVTIRELEFTGKIFSEDPKNYHAWSHRQWVLQALGGWENELSYCQELLEDDIFNNSAWNQRFFVITKSPLLGGLSSMRESEVTYTIQAIAANPENESPWRYLRGLYKDDPEALVKDPRVASVCLEVLTAKSNYVHALNMVLDLLSHGFMPSSEISSAVGALTTNSLEPDSDLIKSICSVLELVDPMRGNYWKWRRDTAVAQACRR
;
A
#
# COMPACT_ATOMS: atom_id res chain seq x y z
N MET A 1 -19.01 46.69 11.14
CA MET A 1 -19.80 46.36 12.34
C MET A 1 -19.92 44.85 12.43
N ALA A 2 -19.39 44.28 13.52
CA ALA A 2 -19.61 42.90 13.90
C ALA A 2 -21.08 42.66 14.27
N HIS A 3 -21.57 41.43 14.16
CA HIS A 3 -21.95 40.66 15.35
C HIS A 3 -22.20 39.18 15.01
N PHE A 4 -21.50 38.32 15.76
CA PHE A 4 -21.64 36.87 15.88
C PHE A 4 -22.80 36.51 16.82
N SER A 5 -23.53 35.43 16.51
CA SER A 5 -24.19 34.53 17.48
C SER A 5 -24.44 33.20 16.75
N GLY A 6 -23.89 32.04 17.09
CA GLY A 6 -23.44 31.54 18.38
C GLY A 6 -24.54 30.69 19.01
N GLN A 7 -24.70 29.43 18.57
CA GLN A 7 -25.40 28.35 19.29
C GLN A 7 -25.35 27.05 18.47
N PHE A 8 -24.29 26.25 18.64
CA PHE A 8 -24.31 24.76 18.56
C PHE A 8 -22.94 24.21 19.02
N PHE A 9 -22.42 24.73 20.15
CA PHE A 9 -21.28 24.15 20.87
C PHE A 9 -21.45 24.43 22.37
N ALA A 10 -22.38 23.72 22.98
CA ALA A 10 -22.51 23.49 24.42
C ALA A 10 -23.37 22.22 24.49
N TYR A 11 -22.91 21.06 24.91
CA TYR A 11 -22.34 20.76 26.21
C TYR A 11 -21.34 19.59 26.11
N PHE A 12 -20.06 19.88 26.21
CA PHE A 12 -19.13 18.96 26.87
C PHE A 12 -18.25 19.82 27.77
N CYS A 13 -18.28 19.53 29.07
CA CYS A 13 -17.47 20.25 30.05
C CYS A 13 -15.99 20.08 29.67
N PRO A 14 -15.14 21.12 29.72
CA PRO A 14 -13.70 20.98 29.45
C PRO A 14 -13.04 19.88 30.30
N ALA A 15 -13.55 19.66 31.51
CA ALA A 15 -13.14 18.56 32.38
C ALA A 15 -13.47 17.17 31.79
N GLN A 16 -14.61 17.01 31.09
CA GLN A 16 -14.99 15.74 30.44
C GLN A 16 -14.17 15.46 29.18
N ILE A 17 -13.77 16.47 28.40
CA ILE A 17 -12.89 16.31 27.23
C ILE A 17 -11.47 15.97 27.67
N ILE A 18 -10.99 16.57 28.76
CA ILE A 18 -9.71 16.21 29.39
C ILE A 18 -9.79 14.81 30.00
N GLN A 19 -10.91 14.41 30.61
CA GLN A 19 -11.08 13.09 31.19
C GLN A 19 -11.23 11.99 30.14
N LEU A 20 -11.88 12.26 29.00
CA LEU A 20 -11.95 11.35 27.85
C LEU A 20 -10.60 11.25 27.13
N SER A 21 -9.87 12.35 26.99
CA SER A 21 -8.52 12.32 26.41
C SER A 21 -7.51 11.67 27.36
N LEU A 22 -7.54 11.93 28.68
CA LEU A 22 -6.77 11.17 29.66
C LEU A 22 -7.18 9.71 29.71
N PHE A 23 -8.46 9.36 29.61
CA PHE A 23 -8.89 7.97 29.58
C PHE A 23 -8.38 7.26 28.32
N CYS A 24 -8.49 7.90 27.15
CA CYS A 24 -7.97 7.35 25.89
C CYS A 24 -6.44 7.28 25.88
N ILE A 25 -5.75 8.28 26.44
CA ILE A 25 -4.29 8.30 26.63
C ILE A 25 -3.88 7.24 27.65
N ILE A 26 -4.56 7.09 28.79
CA ILE A 26 -4.30 6.05 29.79
C ILE A 26 -4.58 4.67 29.20
N GLN A 27 -5.64 4.49 28.43
CA GLN A 27 -5.96 3.22 27.77
C GLN A 27 -4.91 2.87 26.71
N THR A 28 -4.44 3.85 25.95
CA THR A 28 -3.34 3.69 24.97
C THR A 28 -1.98 3.48 25.65
N LEU A 29 -1.70 4.18 26.75
CA LEU A 29 -0.47 4.06 27.55
C LEU A 29 -0.44 2.74 28.32
N MET A 30 -1.57 2.30 28.88
CA MET A 30 -1.74 1.00 29.52
C MET A 30 -1.64 -0.12 28.49
N GLN A 31 -2.23 0.02 27.31
CA GLN A 31 -2.00 -0.91 26.20
C GLN A 31 -0.52 -0.98 25.81
N GLY A 32 0.17 0.16 25.77
CA GLY A 32 1.62 0.25 25.58
C GLY A 32 2.40 -0.51 26.66
N PHE A 33 2.12 -0.24 27.93
CA PHE A 33 2.81 -0.85 29.07
C PHE A 33 2.55 -2.36 29.17
N CYS A 34 1.29 -2.77 29.02
CA CYS A 34 0.89 -4.18 28.98
C CYS A 34 1.54 -4.92 27.81
N ARG A 35 1.67 -4.29 26.63
CA ARG A 35 2.37 -4.89 25.48
C ARG A 35 3.87 -5.05 25.74
N HIS A 36 4.54 -4.03 26.27
CA HIS A 36 5.97 -4.13 26.61
C HIS A 36 6.20 -5.19 27.70
N HIS A 37 5.34 -5.25 28.70
CA HIS A 37 5.39 -6.28 29.73
C HIS A 37 5.18 -7.68 29.14
N ARG A 38 4.19 -7.86 28.24
CA ARG A 38 3.95 -9.13 27.56
C ARG A 38 5.16 -9.58 26.73
N ARG A 39 5.77 -8.66 25.98
CA ARG A 39 7.01 -8.93 25.24
C ARG A 39 8.14 -9.37 26.17
N TRP A 40 8.36 -8.63 27.26
CA TRP A 40 9.37 -8.97 28.25
C TRP A 40 9.15 -10.35 28.89
N VAL A 41 7.90 -10.69 29.25
CA VAL A 41 7.56 -12.03 29.76
C VAL A 41 7.82 -13.09 28.71
N ALA A 42 7.42 -12.85 27.46
CA ALA A 42 7.64 -13.79 26.36
C ALA A 42 9.14 -14.02 26.08
N GLU A 43 9.98 -12.98 26.14
CA GLU A 43 11.44 -13.12 26.04
C GLU A 43 12.02 -14.02 27.13
N LYS A 44 11.50 -13.93 28.36
CA LYS A 44 11.94 -14.79 29.47
C LYS A 44 11.50 -16.24 29.30
N LEU A 45 10.36 -16.47 28.65
CA LEU A 45 9.82 -17.80 28.40
C LEU A 45 10.41 -18.47 27.15
N GLY A 46 11.06 -17.70 26.26
CA GLY A 46 11.79 -18.23 25.10
C GLY A 46 10.89 -18.69 23.95
N THR A 47 11.42 -19.58 23.10
CA THR A 47 10.75 -20.01 21.86
C THR A 47 9.48 -20.82 22.08
N ASP A 48 9.28 -21.38 23.28
CA ASP A 48 8.12 -22.21 23.63
C ASP A 48 6.79 -21.43 23.66
N VAL A 49 6.84 -20.10 23.74
CA VAL A 49 5.64 -19.25 23.69
C VAL A 49 5.30 -18.74 22.30
N THR A 50 6.17 -18.93 21.31
CA THR A 50 6.00 -18.37 19.96
C THR A 50 4.64 -18.70 19.37
N ILE A 51 4.26 -19.98 19.35
CA ILE A 51 2.98 -20.45 18.80
C ILE A 51 1.80 -19.79 19.54
N ARG A 52 1.85 -19.73 20.87
CA ARG A 52 0.81 -19.09 21.69
C ARG A 52 0.69 -17.59 21.42
N GLU A 53 1.79 -16.90 21.18
CA GLU A 53 1.78 -15.47 20.85
C GLU A 53 1.24 -15.22 19.43
N LEU A 54 1.58 -16.07 18.47
CA LEU A 54 1.03 -16.01 17.11
C LEU A 54 -0.48 -16.31 17.12
N GLU A 55 -0.93 -17.34 17.83
CA GLU A 55 -2.35 -17.63 18.04
C GLU A 55 -3.10 -16.48 18.73
N PHE A 56 -2.46 -15.86 19.74
CA PHE A 56 -3.02 -14.70 20.42
C PHE A 56 -3.26 -13.54 19.46
N THR A 57 -2.30 -13.22 18.59
CA THR A 57 -2.51 -12.18 17.56
C THR A 57 -3.57 -12.59 16.53
N GLY A 58 -3.66 -13.87 16.17
CA GLY A 58 -4.71 -14.39 15.28
C GLY A 58 -6.11 -14.19 15.85
N LYS A 59 -6.29 -14.43 17.16
CA LYS A 59 -7.56 -14.13 17.86
C LYS A 59 -7.91 -12.65 17.79
N ILE A 60 -6.95 -11.75 17.99
CA ILE A 60 -7.19 -10.30 17.85
C ILE A 60 -7.61 -9.98 16.43
N PHE A 61 -6.97 -10.57 15.41
CA PHE A 61 -7.31 -10.30 14.02
C PHE A 61 -8.70 -10.80 13.61
N SER A 62 -9.23 -11.83 14.29
CA SER A 62 -10.61 -12.26 14.08
C SER A 62 -11.66 -11.23 14.52
N GLU A 63 -11.29 -10.32 15.42
CA GLU A 63 -12.14 -9.21 15.88
C GLU A 63 -11.81 -7.90 15.16
N ASP A 64 -10.52 -7.59 15.00
CA ASP A 64 -9.98 -6.40 14.34
C ASP A 64 -8.76 -6.78 13.47
N PRO A 65 -8.99 -7.12 12.18
CA PRO A 65 -7.91 -7.56 11.27
C PRO A 65 -6.91 -6.45 10.95
N LYS A 66 -7.23 -5.20 11.27
CA LYS A 66 -6.39 -4.01 10.99
C LYS A 66 -5.72 -3.48 12.26
N ASN A 67 -5.79 -4.21 13.37
CA ASN A 67 -5.21 -3.79 14.63
C ASN A 67 -3.69 -3.58 14.55
N TYR A 68 -3.27 -2.31 14.53
CA TYR A 68 -1.86 -1.94 14.37
C TYR A 68 -0.96 -2.51 15.48
N HIS A 69 -1.46 -2.57 16.72
CA HIS A 69 -0.67 -3.06 17.85
C HIS A 69 -0.45 -4.58 17.80
N ALA A 70 -1.46 -5.34 17.35
CA ALA A 70 -1.34 -6.78 17.16
C ALA A 70 -0.38 -7.10 16.00
N TRP A 71 -0.45 -6.36 14.88
CA TRP A 71 0.52 -6.51 13.79
C TRP A 71 1.95 -6.19 14.23
N SER A 72 2.16 -5.09 14.96
CA SER A 72 3.47 -4.76 15.52
C SER A 72 3.98 -5.82 16.51
N HIS A 73 3.09 -6.39 17.32
CA HIS A 73 3.44 -7.48 18.22
C HIS A 73 3.82 -8.75 17.47
N ARG A 74 3.04 -9.14 16.44
CA ARG A 74 3.32 -10.30 15.62
C ARG A 74 4.68 -10.21 14.91
N GLN A 75 5.01 -9.05 14.32
CA GLN A 75 6.33 -8.83 13.73
C GLN A 75 7.46 -8.96 14.74
N TRP A 76 7.27 -8.43 15.95
CA TRP A 76 8.24 -8.58 17.02
C TRP A 76 8.40 -10.05 17.45
N VAL A 77 7.31 -10.82 17.58
CA VAL A 77 7.36 -12.26 17.90
C VAL A 77 8.20 -13.00 16.85
N LEU A 78 7.94 -12.74 15.57
CA LEU A 78 8.69 -13.36 14.48
C LEU A 78 10.19 -13.05 14.55
N GLN A 79 10.55 -11.80 14.83
CA GLN A 79 11.95 -11.37 14.90
C GLN A 79 12.67 -11.86 16.15
N ALA A 80 11.99 -11.85 17.31
CA ALA A 80 12.62 -12.15 18.60
C ALA A 80 12.57 -13.64 18.95
N LEU A 81 11.50 -14.34 18.56
CA LEU A 81 11.19 -15.71 18.99
C LEU A 81 11.12 -16.71 17.83
N GLY A 82 10.98 -16.26 16.58
CA GLY A 82 10.87 -17.11 15.40
C GLY A 82 9.42 -17.43 15.01
N GLY A 83 9.18 -18.60 14.43
CA GLY A 83 7.84 -19.01 13.93
C GLY A 83 7.54 -18.50 12.51
N TRP A 84 8.57 -18.41 11.67
CA TRP A 84 8.46 -17.90 10.29
C TRP A 84 7.82 -18.88 9.32
N GLU A 85 7.81 -20.17 9.65
CA GLU A 85 7.51 -21.29 8.75
C GLU A 85 6.12 -21.19 8.13
N ASN A 86 5.13 -20.77 8.92
CA ASN A 86 3.73 -20.69 8.51
C ASN A 86 3.27 -19.26 8.22
N GLU A 87 4.12 -18.25 8.41
CA GLU A 87 3.69 -16.86 8.39
C GLU A 87 3.30 -16.39 6.99
N LEU A 88 3.98 -16.88 5.95
CA LEU A 88 3.64 -16.56 4.57
C LEU A 88 2.29 -17.18 4.18
N SER A 89 2.04 -18.44 4.58
CA SER A 89 0.74 -19.11 4.40
C SER A 89 -0.37 -18.40 5.17
N TYR A 90 -0.09 -17.92 6.39
CA TYR A 90 -1.05 -17.13 7.15
C TYR A 90 -1.40 -15.81 6.45
N CYS A 91 -0.42 -15.14 5.85
CA CYS A 91 -0.70 -13.96 5.01
C CYS A 91 -1.56 -14.30 3.80
N GLN A 92 -1.35 -15.48 3.20
CA GLN A 92 -2.16 -15.99 2.10
C GLN A 92 -3.62 -16.18 2.52
N GLU A 93 -3.87 -16.88 3.63
CA GLU A 93 -5.22 -17.10 4.18
C GLU A 93 -5.96 -15.77 4.43
N LEU A 94 -5.28 -14.78 5.01
CA LEU A 94 -5.88 -13.46 5.25
C LEU A 94 -6.21 -12.69 3.98
N LEU A 95 -5.45 -12.88 2.90
CA LEU A 95 -5.68 -12.22 1.61
C LEU A 95 -6.71 -12.96 0.76
N GLU A 96 -6.90 -14.26 0.98
CA GLU A 96 -8.01 -15.03 0.42
C GLU A 96 -9.35 -14.63 1.04
N ASP A 97 -9.36 -14.29 2.34
CA ASP A 97 -10.53 -13.77 3.04
C ASP A 97 -10.83 -12.29 2.66
N ASP A 98 -9.82 -11.43 2.71
CA ASP A 98 -9.93 -10.02 2.32
C ASP A 98 -8.71 -9.53 1.54
N ILE A 99 -8.83 -9.53 0.20
CA ILE A 99 -7.77 -9.04 -0.69
C ILE A 99 -7.47 -7.54 -0.49
N PHE A 100 -8.40 -6.76 0.09
CA PHE A 100 -8.24 -5.33 0.42
C PHE A 100 -7.58 -5.09 1.79
N ASN A 101 -7.15 -6.16 2.47
CA ASN A 101 -6.43 -6.04 3.74
C ASN A 101 -4.99 -5.55 3.53
N ASN A 102 -4.81 -4.23 3.54
CA ASN A 102 -3.50 -3.60 3.42
C ASN A 102 -2.49 -4.05 4.50
N SER A 103 -2.97 -4.40 5.70
CA SER A 103 -2.09 -4.88 6.77
C SER A 103 -1.52 -6.26 6.45
N ALA A 104 -2.33 -7.15 5.86
CA ALA A 104 -1.88 -8.46 5.38
C ALA A 104 -0.87 -8.33 4.23
N TRP A 105 -1.10 -7.43 3.25
CA TRP A 105 -0.11 -7.13 2.21
C TRP A 105 1.22 -6.59 2.79
N ASN A 106 1.14 -5.69 3.77
CA ASN A 106 2.32 -5.17 4.46
C ASN A 106 3.05 -6.27 5.24
N GLN A 107 2.31 -7.17 5.90
CA GLN A 107 2.89 -8.31 6.60
C GLN A 107 3.57 -9.26 5.60
N ARG A 108 2.92 -9.57 4.48
CA ARG A 108 3.50 -10.39 3.42
C ARG A 108 4.84 -9.82 2.97
N PHE A 109 4.91 -8.50 2.76
CA PHE A 109 6.15 -7.81 2.37
C PHE A 109 7.22 -7.93 3.47
N PHE A 110 6.83 -7.74 4.72
CA PHE A 110 7.71 -7.93 5.87
C PHE A 110 8.28 -9.36 5.90
N VAL A 111 7.44 -10.39 5.71
CA VAL A 111 7.84 -11.80 5.73
C VAL A 111 8.85 -12.10 4.63
N ILE A 112 8.55 -11.75 3.38
CA ILE A 112 9.46 -12.03 2.26
C ILE A 112 10.79 -11.28 2.36
N THR A 113 10.84 -10.15 3.09
CA THR A 113 12.06 -9.34 3.23
C THR A 113 12.85 -9.60 4.49
N LYS A 114 12.22 -10.09 5.56
CA LYS A 114 12.84 -10.26 6.89
C LYS A 114 12.97 -11.71 7.32
N SER A 115 12.19 -12.62 6.75
CA SER A 115 12.30 -14.04 7.09
C SER A 115 13.69 -14.56 6.72
N PRO A 116 14.40 -15.23 7.67
CA PRO A 116 15.68 -15.87 7.37
C PRO A 116 15.52 -17.10 6.46
N LEU A 117 14.28 -17.59 6.25
CA LEU A 117 13.99 -18.82 5.51
C LEU A 117 13.78 -18.61 4.00
N LEU A 118 13.45 -17.39 3.57
CA LEU A 118 12.94 -17.13 2.21
C LEU A 118 13.96 -16.53 1.24
N GLY A 119 15.18 -16.23 1.69
CA GLY A 119 16.23 -15.68 0.82
C GLY A 119 16.03 -14.22 0.38
N GLY A 120 14.99 -13.54 0.88
CA GLY A 120 14.74 -12.13 0.60
C GLY A 120 14.05 -11.87 -0.74
N LEU A 121 14.08 -10.60 -1.18
CA LEU A 121 13.43 -10.17 -2.43
C LEU A 121 13.97 -10.91 -3.65
N SER A 122 15.28 -11.13 -3.74
CA SER A 122 15.89 -11.75 -4.92
C SER A 122 15.34 -13.15 -5.19
N SER A 123 15.11 -13.94 -4.15
CA SER A 123 14.57 -15.31 -4.27
C SER A 123 13.05 -15.31 -4.47
N MET A 124 12.32 -14.41 -3.81
CA MET A 124 10.86 -14.42 -3.82
C MET A 124 10.24 -13.66 -5.01
N ARG A 125 10.99 -12.75 -5.65
CA ARG A 125 10.46 -11.80 -6.64
C ARG A 125 9.62 -12.45 -7.73
N GLU A 126 10.07 -13.53 -8.33
CA GLU A 126 9.33 -14.17 -9.44
C GLU A 126 7.92 -14.58 -8.98
N SER A 127 7.85 -15.41 -7.93
CA SER A 127 6.59 -15.94 -7.42
C SER A 127 5.65 -14.85 -6.91
N GLU A 128 6.21 -13.83 -6.23
CA GLU A 128 5.45 -12.73 -5.66
C GLU A 128 4.93 -11.78 -6.73
N VAL A 129 5.69 -11.54 -7.80
CA VAL A 129 5.20 -10.75 -8.96
C VAL A 129 4.05 -11.48 -9.62
N THR A 130 4.17 -12.79 -9.86
CA THR A 130 3.09 -13.59 -10.45
C THR A 130 1.82 -13.55 -9.60
N TYR A 131 1.94 -13.75 -8.29
CA TYR A 131 0.82 -13.62 -7.35
C TYR A 131 0.18 -12.22 -7.37
N THR A 132 1.01 -11.18 -7.35
CA THR A 132 0.53 -9.80 -7.29
C THR A 132 -0.17 -9.37 -8.58
N ILE A 133 0.32 -9.82 -9.73
CA ILE A 133 -0.31 -9.52 -11.02
C ILE A 133 -1.68 -10.17 -11.13
N GLN A 134 -1.83 -11.42 -10.65
CA GLN A 134 -3.14 -12.07 -10.58
C GLN A 134 -4.11 -11.30 -9.66
N ALA A 135 -3.64 -10.83 -8.51
CA ALA A 135 -4.45 -10.01 -7.60
C ALA A 135 -4.89 -8.67 -8.24
N ILE A 136 -4.00 -8.02 -9.00
CA ILE A 136 -4.30 -6.78 -9.74
C ILE A 136 -5.33 -7.03 -10.83
N ALA A 137 -5.14 -8.07 -11.65
CA ALA A 137 -6.06 -8.39 -12.74
C ALA A 137 -7.48 -8.69 -12.23
N ALA A 138 -7.59 -9.35 -11.07
CA ALA A 138 -8.87 -9.63 -10.43
C ALA A 138 -9.53 -8.40 -9.79
N ASN A 139 -8.76 -7.50 -9.16
CA ASN A 139 -9.29 -6.33 -8.43
C ASN A 139 -8.44 -5.08 -8.72
N PRO A 140 -8.55 -4.46 -9.91
CA PRO A 140 -7.68 -3.37 -10.34
C PRO A 140 -7.80 -2.09 -9.50
N GLU A 141 -8.94 -1.87 -8.85
CA GLU A 141 -9.19 -0.75 -7.92
C GLU A 141 -8.47 -0.89 -6.57
N ASN A 142 -7.95 -2.08 -6.25
CA ASN A 142 -7.25 -2.29 -4.98
C ASN A 142 -5.84 -1.72 -5.04
N GLU A 143 -5.57 -0.61 -4.35
CA GLU A 143 -4.26 0.04 -4.33
C GLU A 143 -3.14 -0.83 -3.73
N SER A 144 -3.47 -1.74 -2.80
CA SER A 144 -2.49 -2.53 -2.05
C SER A 144 -1.57 -3.40 -2.92
N PRO A 145 -2.07 -4.26 -3.84
CA PRO A 145 -1.20 -5.04 -4.71
C PRO A 145 -0.36 -4.17 -5.67
N TRP A 146 -0.87 -3.02 -6.15
CA TRP A 146 -0.06 -2.09 -6.95
C TRP A 146 1.13 -1.51 -6.16
N ARG A 147 0.92 -1.19 -4.88
CA ARG A 147 1.99 -0.72 -3.98
C ARG A 147 2.96 -1.85 -3.65
N TYR A 148 2.44 -3.05 -3.42
CA TYR A 148 3.24 -4.24 -3.16
C TYR A 148 4.16 -4.55 -4.34
N LEU A 149 3.62 -4.54 -5.57
CA LEU A 149 4.37 -4.74 -6.80
C LEU A 149 5.56 -3.78 -6.90
N ARG A 150 5.35 -2.48 -6.67
CA ARG A 150 6.45 -1.49 -6.63
C ARG A 150 7.49 -1.84 -5.56
N GLY A 151 7.05 -2.28 -4.39
CA GLY A 151 7.94 -2.69 -3.30
C GLY A 151 8.87 -3.85 -3.65
N LEU A 152 8.43 -4.78 -4.51
CA LEU A 152 9.24 -5.93 -4.95
C LEU A 152 10.48 -5.53 -5.77
N TYR A 153 10.47 -4.32 -6.34
CA TYR A 153 11.55 -3.75 -7.14
C TYR A 153 12.18 -2.52 -6.48
N LYS A 154 11.97 -2.29 -5.18
CA LYS A 154 12.45 -1.08 -4.48
C LYS A 154 13.96 -0.81 -4.66
N ASP A 155 14.76 -1.86 -4.79
CA ASP A 155 16.22 -1.80 -4.90
C ASP A 155 16.69 -1.81 -6.37
N ASP A 156 15.79 -2.06 -7.33
CA ASP A 156 16.09 -2.18 -8.76
C ASP A 156 14.89 -1.69 -9.63
N PRO A 157 14.70 -0.36 -9.76
CA PRO A 157 13.63 0.20 -10.59
C PRO A 157 13.78 -0.12 -12.09
N GLU A 158 14.99 -0.40 -12.57
CA GLU A 158 15.20 -0.80 -13.96
C GLU A 158 14.61 -2.19 -14.25
N ALA A 159 14.71 -3.12 -13.30
CA ALA A 159 14.06 -4.42 -13.43
C ALA A 159 12.53 -4.32 -13.48
N LEU A 160 11.93 -3.33 -12.80
CA LEU A 160 10.49 -3.07 -12.91
C LEU A 160 10.10 -2.67 -14.33
N VAL A 161 10.89 -1.77 -14.94
CA VAL A 161 10.68 -1.31 -16.33
C VAL A 161 10.87 -2.42 -17.36
N LYS A 162 11.82 -3.34 -17.10
CA LYS A 162 12.13 -4.46 -18.00
C LYS A 162 11.18 -5.65 -17.85
N ASP A 163 10.36 -5.73 -16.80
CA ASP A 163 9.44 -6.85 -16.60
C ASP A 163 8.19 -6.69 -17.49
N PRO A 164 8.03 -7.54 -18.53
CA PRO A 164 6.93 -7.40 -19.48
C PRO A 164 5.57 -7.65 -18.84
N ARG A 165 5.51 -8.39 -17.72
CA ARG A 165 4.25 -8.72 -17.04
C ARG A 165 3.63 -7.46 -16.42
N VAL A 166 4.45 -6.51 -15.98
CA VAL A 166 4.00 -5.22 -15.41
C VAL A 166 3.36 -4.35 -16.49
N ALA A 167 3.98 -4.25 -17.66
CA ALA A 167 3.41 -3.53 -18.79
C ALA A 167 2.11 -4.19 -19.29
N SER A 168 2.08 -5.53 -19.34
CA SER A 168 0.91 -6.30 -19.76
C SER A 168 -0.30 -6.06 -18.86
N VAL A 169 -0.13 -6.12 -17.53
CA VAL A 169 -1.25 -5.90 -16.60
C VAL A 169 -1.74 -4.45 -16.64
N CYS A 170 -0.83 -3.48 -16.83
CA CYS A 170 -1.23 -2.08 -17.03
C CYS A 170 -2.09 -1.93 -18.29
N LEU A 171 -1.67 -2.54 -19.41
CA LEU A 171 -2.41 -2.50 -20.67
C LEU A 171 -3.80 -3.15 -20.54
N GLU A 172 -3.88 -4.30 -19.89
CA GLU A 172 -5.15 -5.01 -19.64
C GLU A 172 -6.14 -4.12 -18.89
N VAL A 173 -5.71 -3.53 -17.77
CA VAL A 173 -6.56 -2.65 -16.94
C VAL A 173 -6.94 -1.37 -17.69
N LEU A 174 -6.01 -0.76 -18.44
CA LEU A 174 -6.31 0.44 -19.24
C LEU A 174 -7.33 0.15 -20.34
N THR A 175 -7.22 -1.01 -20.99
CA THR A 175 -8.14 -1.44 -22.06
C THR A 175 -9.54 -1.73 -21.55
N ALA A 176 -9.66 -2.18 -20.30
CA ALA A 176 -10.96 -2.38 -19.63
C ALA A 176 -11.71 -1.07 -19.35
N LYS A 177 -11.05 0.09 -19.46
CA LYS A 177 -11.61 1.45 -19.26
C LYS A 177 -12.37 1.62 -17.93
N SER A 178 -12.04 0.82 -16.92
CA SER A 178 -12.58 0.92 -15.57
C SER A 178 -11.43 0.77 -14.56
N ASN A 179 -11.56 1.44 -13.40
CA ASN A 179 -10.61 1.33 -12.27
C ASN A 179 -9.13 1.53 -12.64
N TYR A 180 -8.85 2.34 -13.66
CA TYR A 180 -7.52 2.49 -14.25
C TYR A 180 -6.61 3.51 -13.55
N VAL A 181 -7.04 4.11 -12.44
CA VAL A 181 -6.26 5.15 -11.73
C VAL A 181 -4.87 4.62 -11.32
N HIS A 182 -4.82 3.41 -10.76
CA HIS A 182 -3.57 2.82 -10.32
C HIS A 182 -2.70 2.33 -11.48
N ALA A 183 -3.30 1.84 -12.57
CA ALA A 183 -2.60 1.49 -13.79
C ALA A 183 -1.96 2.73 -14.44
N LEU A 184 -2.70 3.83 -14.56
CA LEU A 184 -2.16 5.11 -15.04
C LEU A 184 -0.99 5.60 -14.18
N ASN A 185 -1.11 5.52 -12.86
CA ASN A 185 -0.03 5.89 -11.94
C ASN A 185 1.21 4.97 -12.11
N MET A 186 1.00 3.66 -12.29
CA MET A 186 2.08 2.71 -12.56
C MET A 186 2.79 3.06 -13.88
N VAL A 187 2.06 3.31 -14.96
CA VAL A 187 2.65 3.73 -16.25
C VAL A 187 3.44 5.04 -16.11
N LEU A 188 2.93 6.00 -15.33
CA LEU A 188 3.65 7.24 -15.00
C LEU A 188 4.98 6.98 -14.29
N ASP A 189 4.99 6.08 -13.31
CA ASP A 189 6.19 5.68 -12.60
C ASP A 189 7.18 4.98 -13.57
N LEU A 190 6.71 4.07 -14.43
CA LEU A 190 7.52 3.41 -15.45
C LEU A 190 8.17 4.41 -16.42
N LEU A 191 7.40 5.37 -16.94
CA LEU A 191 7.90 6.43 -17.84
C LEU A 191 8.98 7.28 -17.17
N SER A 192 8.81 7.57 -15.87
CA SER A 192 9.80 8.32 -15.08
C SER A 192 11.15 7.59 -14.98
N HIS A 193 11.14 6.26 -15.11
CA HIS A 193 12.33 5.40 -15.12
C HIS A 193 12.81 4.99 -16.51
N GLY A 194 12.32 5.63 -17.58
CA GLY A 194 12.79 5.40 -18.95
C GLY A 194 12.10 4.28 -19.71
N PHE A 195 10.91 3.85 -19.26
CA PHE A 195 10.06 2.94 -20.03
C PHE A 195 9.70 3.53 -21.39
N MET A 196 9.85 2.74 -22.45
CA MET A 196 9.36 3.09 -23.78
C MET A 196 7.96 2.49 -23.97
N PRO A 197 6.90 3.32 -24.01
CA PRO A 197 5.53 2.82 -24.13
C PRO A 197 5.31 2.16 -25.49
N SER A 198 4.58 1.04 -25.50
CA SER A 198 4.16 0.41 -26.74
C SER A 198 3.06 1.23 -27.44
N SER A 199 2.81 0.92 -28.72
CA SER A 199 1.69 1.50 -29.48
C SER A 199 0.35 1.27 -28.79
N GLU A 200 0.18 0.12 -28.15
CA GLU A 200 -1.06 -0.30 -27.50
C GLU A 200 -1.31 0.51 -26.23
N ILE A 201 -0.30 0.71 -25.36
CA ILE A 201 -0.43 1.52 -24.14
C ILE A 201 -0.75 2.97 -24.51
N SER A 202 -0.05 3.51 -25.51
CA SER A 202 -0.27 4.88 -25.98
C SER A 202 -1.69 5.06 -26.54
N SER A 203 -2.18 4.08 -27.31
CA SER A 203 -3.55 4.05 -27.82
C SER A 203 -4.59 3.92 -26.70
N ALA A 204 -4.35 3.06 -25.72
CA ALA A 204 -5.25 2.86 -24.58
C ALA A 204 -5.38 4.15 -23.75
N VAL A 205 -4.28 4.84 -23.47
CA VAL A 205 -4.32 6.16 -22.79
C VAL A 205 -5.04 7.20 -23.66
N GLY A 206 -4.76 7.24 -24.96
CA GLY A 206 -5.45 8.13 -25.90
C GLY A 206 -6.97 7.92 -25.94
N ALA A 207 -7.44 6.68 -25.79
CA ALA A 207 -8.86 6.35 -25.72
C ALA A 207 -9.53 6.82 -24.41
N LEU A 208 -8.76 7.15 -23.37
CA LEU A 208 -9.25 7.70 -22.09
C LEU A 208 -9.24 9.23 -22.08
N THR A 209 -8.47 9.87 -22.96
CA THR A 209 -8.43 11.34 -23.09
C THR A 209 -9.61 11.86 -23.90
N THR A 210 -10.29 12.90 -23.40
CA THR A 210 -11.47 13.50 -24.06
C THR A 210 -11.12 14.51 -25.15
N ASN A 211 -9.88 14.99 -25.19
CA ASN A 211 -9.41 15.94 -26.20
C ASN A 211 -8.57 15.18 -27.22
N SER A 212 -8.95 15.22 -28.49
CA SER A 212 -8.14 14.73 -29.62
C SER A 212 -6.73 15.30 -29.51
N LEU A 213 -5.76 14.46 -29.18
CA LEU A 213 -4.38 14.89 -29.04
C LEU A 213 -3.70 14.94 -30.40
N GLU A 214 -2.96 16.03 -30.61
CA GLU A 214 -1.88 16.11 -31.58
C GLU A 214 -0.91 14.93 -31.34
N PRO A 215 -0.44 14.24 -32.40
CA PRO A 215 0.35 13.01 -32.30
C PRO A 215 1.71 13.15 -31.58
N ASP A 216 2.16 14.37 -31.29
CA ASP A 216 3.41 14.69 -30.58
C ASP A 216 3.23 15.01 -29.07
N SER A 217 2.05 14.78 -28.52
CA SER A 217 1.79 15.04 -27.10
C SER A 217 2.52 14.06 -26.19
N ASP A 218 3.48 14.57 -25.41
CA ASP A 218 4.11 13.91 -24.26
C ASP A 218 3.10 13.09 -23.43
N LEU A 219 3.23 11.76 -23.47
CA LEU A 219 2.31 10.80 -22.84
C LEU A 219 2.14 11.07 -21.33
N ILE A 220 3.17 11.59 -20.67
CA ILE A 220 3.12 11.96 -19.25
C ILE A 220 2.06 13.04 -19.00
N LYS A 221 1.96 14.04 -19.88
CA LYS A 221 0.95 15.11 -19.76
C LYS A 221 -0.47 14.57 -19.95
N SER A 222 -0.65 13.67 -20.91
CA SER A 222 -1.93 13.03 -21.18
C SER A 222 -2.41 12.26 -19.96
N ILE A 223 -1.54 11.42 -19.38
CA ILE A 223 -1.86 10.64 -18.18
C ILE A 223 -2.20 11.56 -17.00
N CYS A 224 -1.37 12.57 -16.71
CA CYS A 224 -1.63 13.50 -15.62
C CYS A 224 -2.97 14.24 -15.78
N SER A 225 -3.34 14.61 -17.02
CA SER A 225 -4.60 15.32 -17.28
C SER A 225 -5.81 14.41 -17.04
N VAL A 226 -5.72 13.12 -17.40
CA VAL A 226 -6.77 12.14 -17.07
C VAL A 226 -6.85 11.97 -15.56
N LEU A 227 -5.72 11.82 -14.86
CA LEU A 227 -5.66 11.66 -13.41
C LEU A 227 -6.21 12.87 -12.64
N GLU A 228 -6.04 14.09 -13.13
CA GLU A 228 -6.67 15.28 -12.55
C GLU A 228 -8.21 15.21 -12.54
N LEU A 229 -8.80 14.56 -13.55
CA LEU A 229 -10.25 14.40 -13.66
C LEU A 229 -10.78 13.25 -12.80
N VAL A 230 -10.07 12.11 -12.79
CA VAL A 230 -10.53 10.88 -12.11
C VAL A 230 -10.09 10.78 -10.64
N ASP A 231 -9.08 11.53 -10.22
CA ASP A 231 -8.61 11.63 -8.82
C ASP A 231 -8.48 13.12 -8.40
N PRO A 232 -9.62 13.80 -8.21
CA PRO A 232 -9.64 15.23 -7.90
C PRO A 232 -9.02 15.55 -6.54
N MET A 233 -9.03 14.60 -5.59
CA MET A 233 -8.40 14.78 -4.27
C MET A 233 -6.89 15.01 -4.41
N ARG A 234 -6.23 14.33 -5.35
CA ARG A 234 -4.81 14.52 -5.65
C ARG A 234 -4.58 15.43 -6.86
N GLY A 235 -5.57 16.21 -7.29
CA GLY A 235 -5.48 17.08 -8.47
C GLY A 235 -4.28 18.04 -8.47
N ASN A 236 -3.96 18.65 -7.32
CA ASN A 236 -2.77 19.51 -7.19
C ASN A 236 -1.46 18.74 -7.36
N TYR A 237 -1.41 17.48 -6.90
CA TYR A 237 -0.25 16.61 -7.08
C TYR A 237 -0.07 16.24 -8.56
N TRP A 238 -1.15 15.92 -9.27
CA TRP A 238 -1.10 15.60 -10.70
C TRP A 238 -0.69 16.81 -11.56
N LYS A 239 -1.16 18.02 -11.21
CA LYS A 239 -0.70 19.27 -11.82
C LYS A 239 0.79 19.48 -11.65
N TRP A 240 1.27 19.38 -10.41
CA TRP A 240 2.71 19.49 -10.10
C TRP A 240 3.55 18.45 -10.86
N ARG A 241 3.06 17.21 -10.96
CA ARG A 241 3.76 16.12 -11.65
C ARG A 241 3.84 16.37 -13.17
N ARG A 242 2.75 16.88 -13.78
CA ARG A 242 2.75 17.33 -15.18
C ARG A 242 3.81 18.40 -15.42
N ASP A 243 3.83 19.44 -14.61
CA ASP A 243 4.71 20.59 -14.81
C ASP A 243 6.19 20.23 -14.58
N THR A 244 6.46 19.34 -13.62
CA THR A 244 7.82 18.84 -13.32
C THR A 244 8.38 17.99 -14.46
N ALA A 245 7.55 17.17 -15.10
CA ALA A 245 7.96 16.37 -16.26
C ALA A 245 8.41 17.26 -17.43
N VAL A 246 7.71 18.37 -17.69
CA VAL A 246 8.11 19.37 -18.70
C VAL A 246 9.47 19.96 -18.38
N ALA A 247 9.70 20.33 -17.12
CA ALA A 247 10.96 20.92 -16.69
C ALA A 247 12.15 19.96 -16.81
N GLN A 248 11.93 18.65 -16.74
CA GLN A 248 12.97 17.63 -16.94
C GLN A 248 13.21 17.33 -18.42
N ALA A 249 12.17 17.35 -19.25
CA ALA A 249 12.30 17.19 -20.71
C ALA A 249 13.04 18.35 -21.37
N CYS A 250 12.84 19.60 -20.90
CA CYS A 250 13.55 20.78 -21.43
C CYS A 250 15.02 20.90 -20.98
N ARG A 251 15.51 20.04 -20.07
CA ARG A 251 16.89 20.05 -19.57
C ARG A 251 17.78 18.95 -20.16
N ARG A 252 17.21 18.05 -20.96
CA ARG A 252 17.94 17.02 -21.71
C ARG A 252 18.13 17.48 -23.15
#